data_AF-A0A140K676-F1
#
_entry.id   AF-A0A140K676-F1
#
_cell.length_a   1.000
_cell.length_b   1.000
_cell.length_c   1.000
_cell.angle_alpha   90.00
_cell.angle_beta   90.00
_cell.angle_gamma   90.00
#
_symmetry.space_group_name_H-M   'P 1'
#
loop_
_entity.id
_entity.type
_entity.pdbx_description
1 polymer ?
#
loop_
_entity_poly.entity_id
_entity_poly.type
_entity_poly.pdbx_seq_one_letter_code
_entity_poly.pdbx_strand_id
1 'polypeptide(L)'
;MIFAKIGLLTKSEVCVMKSNPSQAIEQTLTTGSVRSHLIQLSVPMFWGLLTVVALSLTDTYFVAQLGTKELAAMSFIFPIFSTFACLAMGLGNGAGAVIARAIGEGDRDKMKRLITDTLALSVLISVCFTLAGLITIKPLFTALGAEAEILPAIADYMEIWYLGTISLVVPIIANSIIRAAGNSQFPALVMTVATVVNIVLDPLLIFGWAGFPRLEVQGAALATVISQIIGLIAVFWFLYYREKVIIFNPPKIQEVAESWQEVLHIGIPAAVTNAISPIAIAIITSMIAAYGAEAVAGFGIASRIESLVFIAFIALSASVTPLVGQNWGAGKLKRVNQSFYWSAIFCLIWGGLAALILGLSSSHLASVFNQNPEVISIATTYLIIVPVSYAAAGVVQMSGSTFNALGKPLPSVVMNLVQMFVLYLPLAYAGSRLLGVNEIFIGISLSNLAIGLGAYCWNQKALKNLAHQFVQSTNQLFNYYIDMNQLTFLQHRPAYRPQTVSWRVRGLRGATTVTENSSRAIAEAVRELFDVLERKNQLDPELIVSVVFSVTKDLNAIFPASVVRHRPGWDLVPLLDVQQMDVPDSLPRCIRVLIQFNTPLPQTALQPVYLRDAALLRPDLAIAH
;
A
#
# COMPACT_ATOMS: atom_id res chain seq x y z
N MET A 1 -3.18 28.23 2.11
CA MET A 1 -2.94 29.56 2.73
C MET A 1 -4.05 29.95 3.72
N ILE A 2 -5.32 29.61 3.47
CA ILE A 2 -6.46 29.88 4.37
C ILE A 2 -6.38 29.06 5.68
N PHE A 3 -6.04 27.76 5.62
CA PHE A 3 -5.97 26.90 6.81
C PHE A 3 -4.84 27.21 7.80
N ALA A 4 -3.73 27.80 7.34
CA ALA A 4 -2.64 28.24 8.22
C ALA A 4 -3.01 29.52 9.01
N LYS A 5 -3.97 30.32 8.50
CA LYS A 5 -4.48 31.51 9.18
C LYS A 5 -5.48 31.20 10.30
N ILE A 6 -6.02 29.99 10.34
CA ILE A 6 -7.03 29.55 11.33
C ILE A 6 -6.40 28.76 12.50
N GLY A 7 -5.07 28.61 12.53
CA GLY A 7 -4.35 28.00 13.67
C GLY A 7 -4.50 26.48 13.81
N LEU A 8 -5.10 25.81 12.82
CA LEU A 8 -5.35 24.36 12.84
C LEU A 8 -4.15 23.50 12.40
N LEU A 9 -2.99 24.10 12.07
CA LEU A 9 -1.79 23.37 11.65
C LEU A 9 -0.53 23.97 12.29
N THR A 10 0.35 23.10 12.78
CA THR A 10 1.66 23.43 13.33
C THR A 10 2.67 23.81 12.23
N LYS A 11 3.70 24.60 12.56
CA LYS A 11 4.74 25.04 11.59
C LYS A 11 5.43 23.86 10.88
N SER A 12 5.51 22.68 11.51
CA SER A 12 6.03 21.45 10.90
C SER A 12 5.13 20.92 9.78
N GLU A 13 3.81 21.01 9.91
CA GLU A 13 2.84 20.54 8.90
C GLU A 13 2.81 21.47 7.67
N VAL A 14 3.09 22.76 7.86
CA VAL A 14 3.24 23.74 6.76
C VAL A 14 4.55 23.52 5.98
N CYS A 15 5.59 23.03 6.64
CA CYS A 15 6.89 22.77 6.00
C CYS A 15 6.83 21.55 5.06
N VAL A 16 6.08 20.50 5.42
CA VAL A 16 5.85 19.32 4.56
C VAL A 16 5.08 19.67 3.30
N MET A 17 4.25 20.73 3.31
CA MET A 17 3.53 21.21 2.12
C MET A 17 4.33 22.15 1.20
N LYS A 18 5.61 22.45 1.53
CA LYS A 18 6.49 23.29 0.71
C LYS A 18 7.39 22.51 -0.26
N SER A 19 7.20 21.20 -0.40
CA SER A 19 7.91 20.43 -1.44
C SER A 19 7.31 20.70 -2.84
N ASN A 20 8.18 20.61 -3.85
CA ASN A 20 7.95 20.96 -5.25
C ASN A 20 6.57 20.49 -5.81
N PRO A 21 5.82 21.33 -6.54
CA PRO A 21 4.50 20.99 -7.09
C PRO A 21 4.51 19.95 -8.23
N SER A 22 5.67 19.40 -8.60
CA SER A 22 5.82 18.32 -9.60
C SER A 22 5.91 16.91 -9.01
N GLN A 23 5.89 16.74 -7.68
CA GLN A 23 6.16 15.46 -6.99
C GLN A 23 5.10 15.03 -5.94
N ALA A 24 3.91 15.62 -5.92
CA ALA A 24 2.97 15.45 -4.80
C ALA A 24 2.41 14.01 -4.59
N ILE A 25 2.51 13.12 -5.59
CA ILE A 25 2.22 11.66 -5.47
C ILE A 25 3.49 10.79 -5.28
N GLU A 26 4.70 11.35 -5.20
CA GLU A 26 5.93 10.56 -5.00
C GLU A 26 6.27 10.29 -3.52
N GLN A 27 5.27 10.16 -2.64
CA GLN A 27 5.50 9.48 -1.36
C GLN A 27 5.59 7.97 -1.58
N THR A 28 6.71 7.57 -2.16
CA THR A 28 6.98 6.20 -2.53
C THR A 28 7.09 5.33 -1.27
N LEU A 29 6.08 4.48 -1.02
CA LEU A 29 6.08 3.50 0.09
C LEU A 29 7.07 2.33 -0.14
N THR A 30 7.78 2.37 -1.27
CA THR A 30 8.73 1.35 -1.69
C THR A 30 10.14 1.55 -1.08
N THR A 31 10.39 2.69 -0.43
CA THR A 31 11.65 3.00 0.29
C THR A 31 11.40 3.19 1.79
N GLY A 32 12.44 3.37 2.61
CA GLY A 32 12.30 3.62 4.06
C GLY A 32 11.80 2.43 4.89
N SER A 33 11.43 2.68 6.15
CA SER A 33 11.01 1.65 7.11
C SER A 33 9.57 1.17 6.86
N VAL A 34 9.36 -0.13 6.64
CA VAL A 34 8.02 -0.74 6.48
C VAL A 34 7.15 -0.50 7.73
N ARG A 35 7.72 -0.70 8.92
CA ARG A 35 7.04 -0.45 10.21
C ARG A 35 6.60 1.00 10.34
N SER A 36 7.46 1.95 9.95
CA SER A 36 7.14 3.38 10.01
C SER A 36 5.96 3.73 9.10
N HIS A 37 5.95 3.21 7.87
CA HIS A 37 4.84 3.43 6.94
C HIS A 37 3.54 2.83 7.48
N LEU A 38 3.55 1.63 8.05
CA LEU A 38 2.36 1.05 8.67
C LEU A 38 1.78 1.96 9.75
N ILE A 39 2.62 2.51 10.64
CA ILE A 39 2.16 3.43 11.70
C ILE A 39 1.64 4.75 11.11
N GLN A 40 2.41 5.37 10.21
CA GLN A 40 2.05 6.64 9.58
C GLN A 40 0.75 6.56 8.79
N LEU A 41 0.49 5.41 8.15
CA LEU A 41 -0.75 5.18 7.43
C LEU A 41 -1.91 4.85 8.37
N SER A 42 -1.70 3.98 9.36
CA SER A 42 -2.78 3.42 10.18
C SER A 42 -3.29 4.39 11.25
N VAL A 43 -2.43 5.21 11.87
CA VAL A 43 -2.84 6.10 12.98
C VAL A 43 -3.86 7.15 12.52
N PRO A 44 -3.65 7.89 11.42
CA PRO A 44 -4.67 8.81 10.90
C PRO A 44 -5.95 8.06 10.54
N MET A 45 -5.84 6.88 9.93
CA MET A 45 -7.03 6.09 9.56
C MET A 45 -7.84 5.64 10.77
N PHE A 46 -7.18 5.24 11.85
CA PHE A 46 -7.85 4.90 13.11
C PHE A 46 -8.65 6.10 13.63
N TRP A 47 -8.06 7.30 13.63
CA TRP A 47 -8.76 8.52 14.02
C TRP A 47 -9.94 8.82 13.11
N GLY A 48 -9.76 8.77 11.79
CA GLY A 48 -10.85 8.98 10.83
C GLY A 48 -12.01 8.01 11.04
N LEU A 49 -11.72 6.71 11.20
CA LEU A 49 -12.75 5.70 11.44
C LEU A 49 -13.45 5.88 12.80
N LEU A 50 -12.72 6.32 13.83
CA LEU A 50 -13.31 6.66 15.13
C LEU A 50 -14.33 7.80 14.99
N THR A 51 -14.04 8.81 14.15
CA THR A 51 -15.00 9.88 13.89
C THR A 51 -16.27 9.37 13.19
N VAL A 52 -16.15 8.42 12.26
CA VAL A 52 -17.33 7.82 11.61
C VAL A 52 -18.18 7.01 12.59
N VAL A 53 -17.58 6.40 13.62
CA VAL A 53 -18.36 5.76 14.70
C VAL A 53 -19.01 6.80 15.61
N ALA A 54 -18.32 7.90 15.92
CA ALA A 54 -18.92 9.01 16.67
C ALA A 54 -20.11 9.62 15.93
N LEU A 55 -20.02 9.73 14.60
CA LEU A 55 -21.12 10.14 13.72
C LEU A 55 -22.33 9.24 13.91
N SER A 56 -22.20 7.93 13.72
CA SER A 56 -23.34 7.01 13.80
C SER A 56 -24.01 6.98 15.18
N LEU A 57 -23.23 7.15 16.25
CA LEU A 57 -23.76 7.29 17.60
C LEU A 57 -24.54 8.60 17.78
N THR A 58 -24.06 9.69 17.19
CA THR A 58 -24.69 11.02 17.29
C THR A 58 -26.00 11.07 16.51
N ASP A 59 -26.02 10.59 15.26
CA ASP A 59 -27.25 10.46 14.46
C ASP A 59 -28.31 9.67 15.22
N THR A 60 -27.92 8.50 15.75
CA THR A 60 -28.84 7.63 16.49
C THR A 60 -29.37 8.34 17.73
N TYR A 61 -28.54 9.09 18.43
CA TYR A 61 -28.92 9.85 19.62
C TYR A 61 -29.92 10.96 19.32
N PHE A 62 -29.73 11.74 18.25
CA PHE A 62 -30.64 12.81 17.89
C PHE A 62 -31.97 12.27 17.33
N VAL A 63 -31.93 11.25 16.48
CA VAL A 63 -33.17 10.64 15.98
C VAL A 63 -33.98 9.96 17.09
N ALA A 64 -33.31 9.33 18.06
CA ALA A 64 -33.99 8.74 19.21
C ALA A 64 -34.78 9.74 20.07
N GLN A 65 -34.46 11.05 20.00
CA GLN A 65 -35.20 12.10 20.71
C GLN A 65 -36.48 12.53 19.99
N LEU A 66 -36.64 12.23 18.70
CA LEU A 66 -37.87 12.54 17.96
C LEU A 66 -39.03 11.65 18.40
N GLY A 67 -38.75 10.35 18.56
CA GLY A 67 -39.74 9.37 18.94
C GLY A 67 -39.36 7.94 18.58
N THR A 68 -40.16 6.99 19.06
CA THR A 68 -39.97 5.56 18.79
C THR A 68 -40.25 5.19 17.34
N LYS A 69 -41.17 5.91 16.69
CA LYS A 69 -41.55 5.69 15.29
C LYS A 69 -40.41 6.03 14.33
N GLU A 70 -39.75 7.15 14.56
CA GLU A 70 -38.60 7.64 13.78
C GLU A 70 -37.40 6.72 13.96
N LEU A 71 -37.17 6.26 15.20
CA LEU A 71 -36.13 5.29 15.50
C LEU A 71 -36.40 3.92 14.84
N ALA A 72 -37.67 3.48 14.78
CA ALA A 72 -38.07 2.28 14.06
C ALA A 72 -37.81 2.43 12.56
N ALA A 73 -38.15 3.58 11.95
CA ALA A 73 -37.85 3.87 10.55
C ALA A 73 -36.34 3.76 10.26
N MET A 74 -35.48 4.34 11.11
CA MET A 74 -34.02 4.23 10.96
C MET A 74 -33.52 2.78 11.01
N SER A 75 -34.15 1.94 11.83
CA SER A 75 -33.81 0.51 11.93
C SER A 75 -34.09 -0.25 10.63
N PHE A 76 -35.17 0.10 9.92
CA PHE A 76 -35.44 -0.45 8.58
C PHE A 76 -34.44 0.07 7.53
N ILE A 77 -34.02 1.32 7.62
CA ILE A 77 -33.12 1.98 6.67
C ILE A 77 -31.69 1.43 6.77
N PHE A 78 -31.22 1.11 7.98
CA PHE A 78 -29.83 0.73 8.25
C PHE A 78 -29.31 -0.48 7.42
N PRO A 79 -30.05 -1.59 7.24
CA PRO A 79 -29.64 -2.68 6.34
C PRO A 79 -29.34 -2.23 4.90
N ILE A 80 -30.11 -1.28 4.38
CA ILE A 80 -29.92 -0.74 3.04
C ILE A 80 -28.64 0.09 3.00
N PHE A 81 -28.47 1.02 3.96
CA PHE A 81 -27.25 1.81 4.11
C PHE A 81 -25.99 0.92 4.19
N SER A 82 -26.01 -0.08 5.07
CA SER A 82 -24.88 -0.99 5.27
C SER A 82 -24.53 -1.81 4.03
N THR A 83 -25.54 -2.26 3.27
CA THR A 83 -25.32 -2.97 1.99
C THR A 83 -24.58 -2.08 0.98
N PHE A 84 -25.03 -0.84 0.80
CA PHE A 84 -24.35 0.12 -0.07
C PHE A 84 -22.94 0.46 0.41
N ALA A 85 -22.75 0.61 1.72
CA ALA A 85 -21.44 0.83 2.30
C ALA A 85 -20.49 -0.36 2.04
N CYS A 86 -20.93 -1.61 2.22
CA CYS A 86 -20.14 -2.81 1.93
C CYS A 86 -19.71 -2.88 0.47
N LEU A 87 -20.61 -2.57 -0.46
CA LEU A 87 -20.35 -2.53 -1.90
C LEU A 87 -19.34 -1.43 -2.26
N ALA A 88 -19.54 -0.21 -1.75
CA ALA A 88 -18.64 0.92 -1.99
C ALA A 88 -17.25 0.69 -1.40
N MET A 89 -17.17 0.13 -0.19
CA MET A 89 -15.90 -0.25 0.45
C MET A 89 -15.19 -1.36 -0.33
N GLY A 90 -15.93 -2.36 -0.84
CA GLY A 90 -15.36 -3.40 -1.69
C GLY A 90 -14.74 -2.82 -2.96
N LEU A 91 -15.48 -1.96 -3.66
CA LEU A 91 -15.00 -1.26 -4.84
C LEU A 91 -13.79 -0.36 -4.53
N GLY A 92 -13.81 0.36 -3.40
CA GLY A 92 -12.69 1.17 -2.92
C GLY A 92 -11.44 0.34 -2.64
N ASN A 93 -11.58 -0.85 -2.05
CA ASN A 93 -10.48 -1.80 -1.82
C ASN A 93 -9.89 -2.30 -3.14
N GLY A 94 -10.75 -2.61 -4.13
CA GLY A 94 -10.32 -2.99 -5.48
C GLY A 94 -9.55 -1.87 -6.17
N ALA A 95 -10.13 -0.66 -6.21
CA ALA A 95 -9.51 0.54 -6.75
C ALA A 95 -8.14 0.80 -6.12
N GLY A 96 -8.08 0.81 -4.78
CA GLY A 96 -6.86 1.06 -4.04
C GLY A 96 -5.77 0.03 -4.32
N ALA A 97 -6.13 -1.25 -4.47
CA ALA A 97 -5.18 -2.31 -4.79
C ALA A 97 -4.58 -2.16 -6.21
N VAL A 98 -5.42 -1.93 -7.23
CA VAL A 98 -4.95 -1.78 -8.62
C VAL A 98 -4.09 -0.52 -8.77
N ILE A 99 -4.54 0.61 -8.20
CA ILE A 99 -3.82 1.89 -8.28
C ILE A 99 -2.50 1.84 -7.50
N ALA A 100 -2.48 1.21 -6.31
CA ALA A 100 -1.24 1.03 -5.57
C ALA A 100 -0.21 0.21 -6.36
N ARG A 101 -0.63 -0.81 -7.11
CA ARG A 101 0.28 -1.55 -7.99
C ARG A 101 0.80 -0.68 -9.13
N ALA A 102 -0.06 0.06 -9.82
CA ALA A 102 0.36 0.96 -10.90
C ALA A 102 1.36 2.03 -10.40
N ILE A 103 1.16 2.56 -9.20
CA ILE A 103 2.13 3.46 -8.54
C ILE A 103 3.46 2.75 -8.28
N GLY A 104 3.42 1.50 -7.79
CA GLY A 104 4.60 0.68 -7.57
C GLY A 104 5.38 0.34 -8.85
N GLU A 105 4.66 0.09 -9.94
CA GLU A 105 5.20 -0.16 -11.29
C GLU A 105 5.89 1.08 -11.87
N GLY A 106 5.59 2.28 -11.35
CA GLY A 106 6.09 3.55 -11.88
C GLY A 106 5.33 4.04 -13.12
N ASP A 107 4.24 3.37 -13.50
CA ASP A 107 3.42 3.72 -14.66
C ASP A 107 2.41 4.81 -14.32
N ARG A 108 2.84 6.07 -14.49
CA ARG A 108 2.03 7.24 -14.16
C ARG A 108 0.80 7.40 -15.07
N ASP A 109 0.88 6.98 -16.33
CA ASP A 109 -0.22 7.14 -17.28
C ASP A 109 -1.32 6.12 -16.98
N LYS A 110 -0.95 4.86 -16.77
CA LYS A 110 -1.87 3.82 -16.27
C LYS A 110 -2.49 4.22 -14.94
N MET A 111 -1.70 4.76 -14.00
CA MET A 111 -2.21 5.26 -12.72
C MET A 111 -3.28 6.33 -12.90
N LYS A 112 -3.00 7.42 -13.64
CA LYS A 112 -3.96 8.50 -13.89
C LYS A 112 -5.23 8.00 -14.57
N ARG A 113 -5.06 7.05 -15.49
CA ARG A 113 -6.18 6.46 -16.21
C ARG A 113 -7.08 5.64 -15.29
N LEU A 114 -6.49 4.72 -14.51
CA LEU A 114 -7.21 3.93 -13.52
C LEU A 114 -7.97 4.82 -12.54
N ILE A 115 -7.34 5.90 -12.05
CA ILE A 115 -7.98 6.86 -11.14
C ILE A 115 -9.23 7.47 -11.78
N THR A 116 -9.10 7.98 -13.01
CA THR A 116 -10.20 8.65 -13.72
C THR A 116 -11.34 7.67 -14.04
N ASP A 117 -11.00 6.50 -14.60
CA ASP A 117 -11.98 5.49 -15.02
C ASP A 117 -12.72 4.90 -13.82
N THR A 118 -12.02 4.72 -12.70
CA THR A 118 -12.63 4.24 -11.45
C THR A 118 -13.59 5.27 -10.85
N LEU A 119 -13.26 6.56 -10.89
CA LEU A 119 -14.17 7.61 -10.46
C LEU A 119 -15.41 7.65 -11.37
N ALA A 120 -15.24 7.51 -12.68
CA ALA A 120 -16.37 7.41 -13.61
C ALA A 120 -17.26 6.17 -13.31
N LEU A 121 -16.65 5.01 -13.04
CA LEU A 121 -17.36 3.80 -12.62
C LEU A 121 -18.14 4.02 -11.33
N SER A 122 -17.56 4.72 -10.36
CA SER A 122 -18.23 5.02 -9.09
C SER A 122 -19.48 5.88 -9.28
N VAL A 123 -19.42 6.90 -10.15
CA VAL A 123 -20.57 7.74 -10.49
C VAL A 123 -21.65 6.91 -11.19
N LEU A 124 -21.26 6.07 -12.15
CA LEU A 124 -22.21 5.18 -12.85
C LEU A 124 -22.94 4.27 -11.87
N ILE A 125 -22.20 3.62 -10.97
CA ILE A 125 -22.77 2.73 -9.93
C ILE A 125 -23.70 3.51 -9.00
N SER A 126 -23.32 4.72 -8.56
CA SER A 126 -24.18 5.58 -7.74
C SER A 126 -25.48 5.95 -8.44
N VAL A 127 -25.43 6.29 -9.73
CA VAL A 127 -26.63 6.63 -10.52
C VAL A 127 -27.55 5.41 -10.62
N CYS A 128 -27.00 4.24 -10.96
CA CYS A 128 -27.77 2.99 -11.01
C CYS A 128 -28.44 2.69 -9.67
N PHE A 129 -27.73 2.86 -8.56
CA PHE A 129 -28.26 2.65 -7.21
C PHE A 129 -29.31 3.66 -6.80
N THR A 130 -29.13 4.93 -7.17
CA THR A 130 -30.12 5.99 -6.92
C THR A 130 -31.42 5.67 -7.64
N LEU A 131 -31.35 5.32 -8.94
CA LEU A 131 -32.54 4.98 -9.73
C LEU A 131 -33.25 3.73 -9.20
N ALA A 132 -32.49 2.65 -8.96
CA ALA A 132 -33.05 1.42 -8.41
C ALA A 132 -33.66 1.64 -7.03
N GLY A 133 -32.99 2.41 -6.18
CA GLY A 133 -33.43 2.75 -4.82
C GLY A 133 -34.75 3.51 -4.81
N LEU A 134 -34.83 4.62 -5.55
CA LEU A 134 -36.03 5.46 -5.61
C LEU A 134 -37.26 4.70 -6.11
N ILE A 135 -37.10 3.84 -7.13
CA ILE A 135 -38.20 3.04 -7.68
C ILE A 135 -38.64 1.94 -6.69
N THR A 136 -37.73 1.47 -5.84
CA THR A 136 -37.98 0.33 -4.96
C THR A 136 -38.32 0.67 -3.51
N ILE A 137 -38.33 1.94 -3.09
CA ILE A 137 -38.62 2.34 -1.68
C ILE A 137 -39.84 1.59 -1.12
N LYS A 138 -41.03 1.85 -1.65
CA LYS A 138 -42.27 1.23 -1.14
C LYS A 138 -42.23 -0.31 -1.19
N PRO A 139 -42.02 -0.97 -2.35
CA PRO A 139 -42.06 -2.43 -2.40
C PRO A 139 -40.98 -3.11 -1.54
N LEU A 140 -39.79 -2.52 -1.44
CA LEU A 140 -38.69 -3.05 -0.64
C LEU A 140 -39.01 -2.98 0.86
N PHE A 141 -39.41 -1.81 1.35
CA PHE A 141 -39.67 -1.64 2.78
C PHE A 141 -40.94 -2.36 3.24
N THR A 142 -41.97 -2.46 2.38
CA THR A 142 -43.12 -3.34 2.65
C THR A 142 -42.70 -4.81 2.70
N ALA A 143 -41.82 -5.27 1.81
CA ALA A 143 -41.31 -6.65 1.85
C ALA A 143 -40.44 -6.93 3.08
N LEU A 144 -39.76 -5.91 3.62
CA LEU A 144 -39.03 -6.00 4.89
C LEU A 144 -39.94 -6.00 6.13
N GLY A 145 -41.25 -5.78 5.96
CA GLY A 145 -42.23 -5.78 7.05
C GLY A 145 -42.53 -4.40 7.64
N ALA A 146 -42.17 -3.30 6.96
CA ALA A 146 -42.54 -1.97 7.41
C ALA A 146 -44.07 -1.75 7.28
N GLU A 147 -44.70 -1.37 8.39
CA GLU A 147 -46.12 -1.06 8.44
C GLU A 147 -46.45 0.25 7.71
N ALA A 148 -47.71 0.38 7.27
CA ALA A 148 -48.19 1.54 6.51
C ALA A 148 -47.98 2.88 7.24
N GLU A 149 -47.93 2.84 8.58
CA GLU A 149 -47.71 4.02 9.41
C GLU A 149 -46.26 4.53 9.39
N ILE A 150 -45.27 3.65 9.23
CA ILE A 150 -43.83 3.99 9.27
C ILE A 150 -43.29 4.27 7.86
N LEU A 151 -43.92 3.70 6.81
CA LEU A 151 -43.52 3.89 5.41
C LEU A 151 -43.32 5.36 4.99
N PRO A 152 -44.15 6.34 5.39
CA PRO A 152 -43.91 7.75 5.07
C PRO A 152 -42.58 8.27 5.63
N ALA A 153 -42.27 7.99 6.90
CA ALA A 153 -41.02 8.42 7.53
C ALA A 153 -39.79 7.78 6.86
N ILE A 154 -39.91 6.53 6.42
CA ILE A 154 -38.86 5.85 5.64
C ILE A 154 -38.68 6.51 4.28
N ALA A 155 -39.78 6.78 3.56
CA ALA A 155 -39.73 7.40 2.23
C ALA A 155 -39.09 8.79 2.28
N ASP A 156 -39.52 9.61 3.23
CA ASP A 156 -39.01 10.96 3.49
C ASP A 156 -37.49 10.98 3.72
N TYR A 157 -36.95 10.01 4.48
CA TYR A 157 -35.51 9.87 4.65
C TYR A 157 -34.83 9.38 3.36
N MET A 158 -35.36 8.31 2.78
CA MET A 158 -34.69 7.56 1.72
C MET A 158 -34.66 8.30 0.40
N GLU A 159 -35.66 9.12 0.07
CA GLU A 159 -35.65 9.95 -1.13
C GLU A 159 -34.46 10.92 -1.11
N ILE A 160 -34.25 11.61 0.01
CA ILE A 160 -33.11 12.53 0.20
C ILE A 160 -31.80 11.75 0.17
N TRP A 161 -31.72 10.64 0.90
CA TRP A 161 -30.51 9.85 1.01
C TRP A 161 -30.09 9.23 -0.33
N TYR A 162 -31.05 8.71 -1.12
CA TYR A 162 -30.75 8.16 -2.44
C TYR A 162 -30.25 9.23 -3.41
N LEU A 163 -30.81 10.44 -3.40
CA LEU A 163 -30.26 11.54 -4.20
C LEU A 163 -28.83 11.89 -3.78
N GLY A 164 -28.49 11.69 -2.50
CA GLY A 164 -27.16 11.88 -1.95
C GLY A 164 -26.17 10.73 -2.17
N THR A 165 -26.57 9.56 -2.70
CA THR A 165 -25.70 8.36 -2.74
C THR A 165 -24.38 8.58 -3.48
N ILE A 166 -24.35 9.48 -4.47
CA ILE A 166 -23.11 9.86 -5.17
C ILE A 166 -22.09 10.49 -4.22
N SER A 167 -22.54 11.30 -3.27
CA SER A 167 -21.72 11.93 -2.25
C SER A 167 -21.23 10.95 -1.17
N LEU A 168 -21.81 9.75 -1.10
CA LEU A 168 -21.32 8.64 -0.26
C LEU A 168 -20.27 7.79 -0.98
N VAL A 169 -20.62 7.27 -2.16
CA VAL A 169 -19.83 6.23 -2.84
C VAL A 169 -18.54 6.80 -3.41
N VAL A 170 -18.62 7.96 -4.08
CA VAL A 170 -17.45 8.56 -4.74
C VAL A 170 -16.37 8.91 -3.70
N PRO A 171 -16.67 9.52 -2.54
CA PRO A 171 -15.64 9.81 -1.55
C PRO A 171 -15.03 8.58 -0.89
N ILE A 172 -15.79 7.49 -0.68
CA ILE A 172 -15.23 6.23 -0.18
C ILE A 172 -14.15 5.70 -1.13
N ILE A 173 -14.42 5.75 -2.43
CA ILE A 173 -13.49 5.28 -3.46
C ILE A 173 -12.34 6.26 -3.64
N ALA A 174 -12.60 7.56 -3.74
CA ALA A 174 -11.58 8.60 -3.84
C ALA A 174 -10.64 8.60 -2.63
N ASN A 175 -11.15 8.45 -1.41
CA ASN A 175 -10.33 8.28 -0.21
C ASN A 175 -9.45 7.02 -0.30
N SER A 176 -9.95 5.94 -0.89
CA SER A 176 -9.17 4.72 -1.13
C SER A 176 -8.05 4.94 -2.16
N ILE A 177 -8.29 5.75 -3.19
CA ILE A 177 -7.30 6.19 -4.17
C ILE A 177 -6.21 7.05 -3.50
N ILE A 178 -6.60 8.02 -2.68
CA ILE A 178 -5.64 8.89 -1.98
C ILE A 178 -4.78 8.07 -1.01
N ARG A 179 -5.36 7.07 -0.34
CA ARG A 179 -4.60 6.09 0.45
C ARG A 179 -3.67 5.22 -0.39
N ALA A 180 -4.11 4.82 -1.59
CA ALA A 180 -3.27 4.09 -2.56
C ALA A 180 -1.97 4.83 -2.88
N ALA A 181 -2.02 6.17 -2.90
CA ALA A 181 -0.89 7.07 -3.07
C ALA A 181 -0.04 7.29 -1.82
N GLY A 182 -0.36 6.65 -0.69
CA GLY A 182 0.40 6.78 0.56
C GLY A 182 -0.04 7.94 1.46
N ASN A 183 -1.16 8.61 1.16
CA ASN A 183 -1.70 9.67 1.99
C ASN A 183 -2.94 9.20 2.77
N SER A 184 -2.79 8.88 4.05
CA SER A 184 -3.90 8.56 4.96
C SER A 184 -4.41 9.77 5.76
N GLN A 185 -3.59 10.81 5.88
CA GLN A 185 -3.92 12.01 6.66
C GLN A 185 -5.07 12.78 6.03
N PHE A 186 -5.04 12.97 4.71
CA PHE A 186 -6.09 13.71 4.01
C PHE A 186 -7.45 13.01 4.08
N PRO A 187 -7.56 11.69 3.79
CA PRO A 187 -8.80 10.95 4.02
C PRO A 187 -9.32 11.04 5.47
N ALA A 188 -8.45 10.89 6.47
CA ALA A 188 -8.84 11.00 7.88
C ALA A 188 -9.36 12.39 8.24
N LEU A 189 -8.73 13.44 7.72
CA LEU A 189 -9.18 14.82 7.88
C LEU A 189 -10.55 15.03 7.23
N VAL A 190 -10.75 14.53 6.00
CA VAL A 190 -12.05 14.61 5.31
C VAL A 190 -13.15 13.92 6.12
N MET A 191 -12.89 12.72 6.64
CA MET A 191 -13.83 11.99 7.50
C MET A 191 -14.17 12.77 8.77
N THR A 192 -13.16 13.37 9.41
CA THR A 192 -13.32 14.17 10.62
C THR A 192 -14.15 15.43 10.35
N VAL A 193 -13.83 16.18 9.30
CA VAL A 193 -14.54 17.40 8.93
C VAL A 193 -15.99 17.08 8.57
N ALA A 194 -16.24 16.07 7.74
CA ALA A 194 -17.59 15.65 7.39
C ALA A 194 -18.39 15.25 8.65
N THR A 195 -17.78 14.49 9.56
CA THR A 195 -18.41 14.12 10.84
C THR A 195 -18.76 15.35 11.68
N VAL A 196 -17.82 16.27 11.88
CA VAL A 196 -18.06 17.47 12.70
C VAL A 196 -19.16 18.34 12.09
N VAL A 197 -19.16 18.50 10.77
CA VAL A 197 -20.22 19.25 10.09
C VAL A 197 -21.56 18.57 10.30
N ASN A 198 -21.65 17.25 10.15
CA ASN A 198 -22.89 16.53 10.37
C ASN A 198 -23.41 16.71 11.81
N ILE A 199 -22.56 16.47 12.82
CA ILE A 199 -22.93 16.59 14.23
C ILE A 199 -23.48 17.98 14.57
N VAL A 200 -22.98 19.03 13.89
CA VAL A 200 -23.47 20.40 14.03
C VAL A 200 -24.78 20.62 13.28
N LEU A 201 -24.92 20.08 12.07
CA LEU A 201 -26.10 20.23 11.23
C LEU A 201 -27.31 19.44 11.75
N ASP A 202 -27.09 18.30 12.39
CA ASP A 202 -28.14 17.45 12.94
C ASP A 202 -29.12 18.22 13.84
N PRO A 203 -28.70 18.82 14.97
CA PRO A 203 -29.65 19.51 15.84
C PRO A 203 -30.28 20.75 15.17
N LEU A 204 -29.58 21.38 14.22
CA LEU A 204 -30.10 22.50 13.46
C LEU A 204 -31.26 22.07 12.54
N LEU A 205 -31.10 20.97 11.81
CA LEU A 205 -32.08 20.51 10.82
C LEU A 205 -33.14 19.58 11.41
N ILE A 206 -32.79 18.74 12.37
CA ILE A 206 -33.70 17.81 13.04
C ILE A 206 -34.70 18.59 13.92
N PHE A 207 -34.20 19.47 14.79
CA PHE A 207 -35.05 20.17 15.76
C PHE A 207 -35.42 21.61 15.37
N GLY A 208 -34.82 22.15 14.30
CA GLY A 208 -35.04 23.55 13.90
C GLY A 208 -34.35 24.57 14.81
N TRP A 209 -33.22 24.20 15.44
CA TRP A 209 -32.46 25.13 16.27
C TRP A 209 -31.93 26.32 15.46
N ALA A 210 -31.69 27.44 16.14
CA ALA A 210 -31.18 28.69 15.53
C ALA A 210 -32.03 29.26 14.37
N GLY A 211 -33.35 28.99 14.37
CA GLY A 211 -34.29 29.53 13.40
C GLY A 211 -34.43 28.73 12.09
N PHE A 212 -33.83 27.54 12.03
CA PHE A 212 -34.02 26.59 10.94
C PHE A 212 -35.41 25.93 11.00
N PRO A 213 -35.98 25.49 9.87
CA PRO A 213 -37.20 24.69 9.88
C PRO A 213 -36.94 23.34 10.57
N ARG A 214 -37.91 22.88 11.36
CA ARG A 214 -37.87 21.54 11.97
C ARG A 214 -38.22 20.49 10.91
N LEU A 215 -37.21 19.75 10.44
CA LEU A 215 -37.34 18.75 9.37
C LEU A 215 -37.32 17.31 9.90
N GLU A 216 -37.14 17.10 11.21
CA GLU A 216 -37.20 15.79 11.85
C GLU A 216 -36.30 14.76 11.16
N VAL A 217 -36.83 13.62 10.72
CA VAL A 217 -36.09 12.55 10.05
C VAL A 217 -35.50 12.99 8.71
N GLN A 218 -36.18 13.86 7.96
CA GLN A 218 -35.65 14.45 6.74
C GLN A 218 -34.42 15.33 7.04
N GLY A 219 -34.42 16.01 8.18
CA GLY A 219 -33.32 16.82 8.66
C GLY A 219 -32.03 16.02 8.85
N ALA A 220 -32.14 14.81 9.44
CA ALA A 220 -31.01 13.90 9.63
C ALA A 220 -30.43 13.41 8.29
N ALA A 221 -31.30 13.04 7.33
CA ALA A 221 -30.86 12.67 5.99
C ALA A 221 -30.12 13.84 5.30
N LEU A 222 -30.67 15.05 5.38
CA LEU A 222 -30.09 16.23 4.75
C LEU A 222 -28.75 16.64 5.39
N ALA A 223 -28.63 16.60 6.71
CA ALA A 223 -27.38 16.85 7.43
C ALA A 223 -26.27 15.87 6.97
N THR A 224 -26.62 14.60 6.82
CA THR A 224 -25.75 13.55 6.32
C THR A 224 -25.30 13.83 4.88
N VAL A 225 -26.22 14.13 3.97
CA VAL A 225 -25.91 14.38 2.56
C VAL A 225 -25.07 15.65 2.40
N ILE A 226 -25.38 16.75 3.11
CA ILE A 226 -24.57 17.98 3.05
C ILE A 226 -23.14 17.73 3.50
N SER A 227 -22.96 16.97 4.58
CA SER A 227 -21.64 16.64 5.12
C SER A 227 -20.83 15.76 4.17
N GLN A 228 -21.50 14.82 3.50
CA GLN A 228 -20.92 13.98 2.45
C GLN A 228 -20.56 14.79 1.20
N ILE A 229 -21.37 15.77 0.80
CA ILE A 229 -21.07 16.70 -0.30
C ILE A 229 -19.81 17.51 0.01
N ILE A 230 -19.63 17.97 1.24
CA ILE A 230 -18.39 18.65 1.65
C ILE A 230 -17.18 17.72 1.50
N GLY A 231 -17.34 16.46 1.91
CA GLY A 231 -16.32 15.43 1.69
C GLY A 231 -16.02 15.19 0.21
N LEU A 232 -17.05 15.11 -0.63
CA LEU A 232 -16.97 14.98 -2.08
C LEU A 232 -16.19 16.12 -2.72
N ILE A 233 -16.52 17.36 -2.37
CA ILE A 233 -15.83 18.55 -2.85
C ILE A 233 -14.36 18.50 -2.41
N ALA A 234 -14.08 18.12 -1.16
CA ALA A 234 -12.71 18.05 -0.64
C ALA A 234 -11.85 17.02 -1.40
N VAL A 235 -12.35 15.80 -1.63
CA VAL A 235 -11.59 14.76 -2.35
C VAL A 235 -11.39 15.11 -3.82
N PHE A 236 -12.39 15.69 -4.49
CA PHE A 236 -12.23 16.14 -5.88
C PHE A 236 -11.27 17.30 -5.99
N TRP A 237 -11.35 18.27 -5.07
CA TRP A 237 -10.39 19.37 -5.01
C TRP A 237 -8.96 18.85 -4.86
N PHE A 238 -8.76 17.86 -3.99
CA PHE A 238 -7.47 17.22 -3.80
C PHE A 238 -6.97 16.50 -5.06
N LEU A 239 -7.78 15.62 -5.66
CA LEU A 239 -7.37 14.82 -6.82
C LEU A 239 -7.19 15.66 -8.09
N TYR A 240 -8.03 16.67 -8.32
CA TYR A 240 -7.99 17.50 -9.53
C TYR A 240 -6.99 18.65 -9.41
N TYR A 241 -7.11 19.51 -8.37
CA TYR A 241 -6.31 20.72 -8.29
C TYR A 241 -4.94 20.51 -7.67
N ARG A 242 -4.86 19.72 -6.59
CA ARG A 242 -3.60 19.51 -5.85
C ARG A 242 -2.73 18.47 -6.52
N GLU A 243 -3.27 17.28 -6.79
CA GLU A 243 -2.51 16.15 -7.33
C GLU A 243 -2.51 16.04 -8.86
N LYS A 244 -3.48 16.69 -9.54
CA LYS A 244 -3.59 16.75 -11.02
C LYS A 244 -3.54 15.36 -11.68
N VAL A 245 -4.25 14.39 -11.09
CA VAL A 245 -4.31 13.00 -11.57
C VAL A 245 -5.53 12.67 -12.41
N ILE A 246 -6.54 13.54 -12.40
CA ILE A 246 -7.74 13.37 -13.21
C ILE A 246 -7.44 13.89 -14.62
N ILE A 247 -7.65 13.03 -15.62
CA ILE A 247 -7.45 13.36 -17.03
C ILE A 247 -8.81 13.49 -17.75
N PHE A 248 -8.89 14.40 -18.72
CA PHE A 248 -10.13 14.68 -19.46
C PHE A 248 -10.07 14.25 -20.93
N ASN A 249 -8.98 13.61 -21.34
CA ASN A 249 -8.83 13.13 -22.71
C ASN A 249 -9.84 12.00 -22.96
N PRO A 250 -10.59 12.01 -24.08
CA PRO A 250 -11.59 11.01 -24.37
C PRO A 250 -10.93 9.63 -24.48
N PRO A 251 -11.33 8.66 -23.64
CA PRO A 251 -10.85 7.30 -23.74
C PRO A 251 -11.18 6.57 -25.02
N LYS A 252 -10.38 5.55 -25.35
CA LYS A 252 -10.94 4.38 -26.06
C LYS A 252 -11.82 3.59 -25.10
N ILE A 253 -12.98 3.14 -25.57
CA ILE A 253 -13.93 2.32 -24.79
C ILE A 253 -13.23 1.08 -24.22
N GLN A 254 -12.33 0.48 -25.00
CA GLN A 254 -11.57 -0.69 -24.58
C GLN A 254 -10.70 -0.42 -23.33
N GLU A 255 -10.01 0.72 -23.27
CA GLU A 255 -9.17 1.09 -22.13
C GLU A 255 -10.01 1.32 -20.85
N VAL A 256 -11.23 1.83 -21.00
CA VAL A 256 -12.18 2.01 -19.88
C VAL A 256 -12.65 0.65 -19.37
N ALA A 257 -13.03 -0.23 -20.29
CA ALA A 257 -13.47 -1.57 -19.97
C ALA A 257 -12.38 -2.39 -19.26
N GLU A 258 -11.13 -2.30 -19.73
CA GLU A 258 -9.97 -2.93 -19.09
C GLU A 258 -9.76 -2.40 -17.66
N SER A 259 -9.77 -1.08 -17.48
CA SER A 259 -9.66 -0.45 -16.15
C SER A 259 -10.78 -0.91 -15.21
N TRP A 260 -12.03 -0.93 -15.69
CA TRP A 260 -13.18 -1.38 -14.90
C TRP A 260 -13.08 -2.86 -14.55
N GLN A 261 -12.64 -3.70 -15.50
CA GLN A 261 -12.45 -5.13 -15.27
C GLN A 261 -11.38 -5.38 -14.20
N GLU A 262 -10.24 -4.69 -14.25
CA GLU A 262 -9.18 -4.82 -13.23
C GLU A 262 -9.69 -4.47 -11.83
N VAL A 263 -10.45 -3.37 -11.72
CA VAL A 263 -11.00 -2.89 -10.46
C VAL A 263 -12.10 -3.82 -9.95
N LEU A 264 -13.06 -4.22 -10.80
CA LEU A 264 -14.17 -5.09 -10.43
C LEU A 264 -13.72 -6.51 -10.11
N HIS A 265 -12.65 -7.00 -10.74
CA HIS A 265 -12.06 -8.31 -10.43
C HIS A 265 -11.68 -8.43 -8.96
N ILE A 266 -11.21 -7.35 -8.34
CA ILE A 266 -10.88 -7.30 -6.90
C ILE A 266 -12.06 -6.76 -6.08
N GLY A 267 -12.78 -5.77 -6.61
CA GLY A 267 -13.82 -5.04 -5.90
C GLY A 267 -15.06 -5.87 -5.59
N ILE A 268 -15.54 -6.69 -6.53
CA ILE A 268 -16.72 -7.54 -6.32
C ILE A 268 -16.44 -8.60 -5.23
N PRO A 269 -15.36 -9.40 -5.30
CA PRO A 269 -14.99 -10.30 -4.21
C PRO A 269 -14.80 -9.63 -2.85
N ALA A 270 -14.19 -8.44 -2.82
CA ALA A 270 -14.00 -7.67 -1.59
C ALA A 270 -15.35 -7.20 -1.00
N ALA A 271 -16.29 -6.78 -1.86
CA ALA A 271 -17.63 -6.41 -1.43
C ALA A 271 -18.40 -7.59 -0.82
N VAL A 272 -18.32 -8.77 -1.47
CA VAL A 272 -18.87 -10.02 -0.92
C VAL A 272 -18.25 -10.31 0.44
N THR A 273 -16.94 -10.17 0.57
CA THR A 273 -16.22 -10.39 1.84
C THR A 273 -16.71 -9.45 2.95
N ASN A 274 -16.93 -8.17 2.64
CA ASN A 274 -17.46 -7.20 3.60
C ASN A 274 -18.91 -7.51 4.01
N ALA A 275 -19.72 -8.10 3.11
CA ALA A 275 -21.11 -8.46 3.39
C ALA A 275 -21.24 -9.75 4.23
N ILE A 276 -20.24 -10.63 4.25
CA ILE A 276 -20.25 -11.87 5.06
C ILE A 276 -20.42 -11.55 6.56
N SER A 277 -19.74 -10.53 7.07
CA SER A 277 -19.76 -10.18 8.50
C SER A 277 -21.14 -9.79 9.04
N PRO A 278 -21.90 -8.84 8.46
CA PRO A 278 -23.23 -8.51 8.96
C PRO A 278 -24.21 -9.69 8.85
N ILE A 279 -24.11 -10.52 7.81
CA ILE A 279 -24.92 -11.73 7.69
C ILE A 279 -24.58 -12.72 8.82
N ALA A 280 -23.30 -12.89 9.16
CA ALA A 280 -22.87 -13.75 10.26
C ALA A 280 -23.42 -13.25 11.61
N ILE A 281 -23.37 -11.94 11.86
CA ILE A 281 -23.94 -11.33 13.08
C ILE A 281 -25.45 -11.55 13.14
N ALA A 282 -26.17 -11.38 12.03
CA ALA A 282 -27.62 -11.59 11.99
C ALA A 282 -28.00 -13.04 12.33
N ILE A 283 -27.29 -14.03 11.76
CA ILE A 283 -27.54 -15.45 12.04
C ILE A 283 -27.23 -15.77 13.51
N ILE A 284 -26.09 -15.32 14.05
CA ILE A 284 -25.78 -15.54 15.47
C ILE A 284 -26.80 -14.88 16.38
N THR A 285 -27.21 -13.65 16.07
CA THR A 285 -28.24 -12.96 16.84
C THR A 285 -29.54 -13.77 16.85
N SER A 286 -29.93 -14.37 15.72
CA SER A 286 -31.10 -15.25 15.65
C SER A 286 -30.95 -16.52 16.49
N MET A 287 -29.74 -17.09 16.57
CA MET A 287 -29.44 -18.24 17.42
C MET A 287 -29.50 -17.88 18.91
N ILE A 288 -28.94 -16.71 19.28
CA ILE A 288 -28.95 -16.21 20.65
C ILE A 288 -30.36 -15.83 21.08
N ALA A 289 -31.22 -15.36 20.17
CA ALA A 289 -32.61 -15.03 20.45
C ALA A 289 -33.43 -16.23 20.97
N ALA A 290 -33.02 -17.46 20.66
CA ALA A 290 -33.64 -18.66 21.22
C ALA A 290 -33.45 -18.80 22.75
N TYR A 291 -32.53 -18.04 23.33
CA TYR A 291 -32.21 -18.05 24.76
C TYR A 291 -32.76 -16.84 25.54
N GLY A 292 -33.62 -16.02 24.91
CA GLY A 292 -34.29 -14.91 25.58
C GLY A 292 -33.79 -13.52 25.17
N ALA A 293 -34.54 -12.50 25.56
CA ALA A 293 -34.27 -11.11 25.19
C ALA A 293 -33.02 -10.57 25.90
N GLU A 294 -32.76 -11.04 27.11
CA GLU A 294 -31.61 -10.70 27.94
C GLU A 294 -30.30 -11.16 27.29
N ALA A 295 -30.31 -12.34 26.67
CA ALA A 295 -29.15 -12.87 25.94
C ALA A 295 -28.82 -12.04 24.70
N VAL A 296 -29.84 -11.64 23.94
CA VAL A 296 -29.69 -10.75 22.78
C VAL A 296 -29.17 -9.39 23.21
N ALA A 297 -29.69 -8.83 24.31
CA ALA A 297 -29.22 -7.56 24.86
C ALA A 297 -27.74 -7.64 25.30
N GLY A 298 -27.34 -8.71 25.99
CA GLY A 298 -25.96 -8.93 26.43
C GLY A 298 -24.99 -9.05 25.25
N PHE A 299 -25.35 -9.83 24.24
CA PHE A 299 -24.58 -9.93 22.99
C PHE A 299 -24.52 -8.59 22.24
N GLY A 300 -25.61 -7.82 22.23
CA GLY A 300 -25.67 -6.49 21.62
C GLY A 300 -24.70 -5.49 22.25
N ILE A 301 -24.57 -5.50 23.58
CA ILE A 301 -23.58 -4.68 24.30
C ILE A 301 -22.16 -5.12 23.92
N ALA A 302 -21.90 -6.42 23.98
CA ALA A 302 -20.57 -6.96 23.77
C ALA A 302 -20.07 -6.74 22.32
N SER A 303 -20.93 -6.95 21.32
CA SER A 303 -20.62 -6.70 19.90
C SER A 303 -20.35 -5.22 19.58
N ARG A 304 -21.01 -4.28 20.28
CA ARG A 304 -20.69 -2.84 20.16
C ARG A 304 -19.30 -2.52 20.69
N ILE A 305 -18.91 -3.12 21.82
CA ILE A 305 -17.56 -2.97 22.39
C ILE A 305 -16.52 -3.60 21.45
N GLU A 306 -16.79 -4.80 20.94
CA GLU A 306 -15.96 -5.48 19.94
C GLU A 306 -15.71 -4.59 18.71
N SER A 307 -16.76 -3.95 18.20
CA SER A 307 -16.68 -3.09 17.02
C SER A 307 -15.64 -1.98 17.19
N LEU A 308 -15.51 -1.40 18.39
CA LEU A 308 -14.51 -0.37 18.71
C LEU A 308 -13.07 -0.91 18.66
N VAL A 309 -12.85 -2.14 19.16
CA VAL A 309 -11.54 -2.80 19.11
C VAL A 309 -11.15 -3.10 17.66
N PHE A 310 -12.11 -3.50 16.83
CA PHE A 310 -11.88 -3.85 15.43
C PHE A 310 -11.54 -2.65 14.54
N ILE A 311 -11.84 -1.41 14.96
CA ILE A 311 -11.43 -0.20 14.23
C ILE A 311 -9.92 -0.20 13.97
N ALA A 312 -9.12 -0.65 14.94
CA ALA A 312 -7.67 -0.73 14.79
C ALA A 312 -7.24 -1.74 13.71
N PHE A 313 -7.92 -2.88 13.61
CA PHE A 313 -7.66 -3.84 12.53
C PHE A 313 -8.08 -3.27 11.18
N ILE A 314 -9.24 -2.62 11.10
CA ILE A 314 -9.73 -2.00 9.86
C ILE A 314 -8.78 -0.89 9.38
N ALA A 315 -8.31 -0.05 10.30
CA ALA A 315 -7.34 1.01 10.01
C ALA A 315 -6.01 0.45 9.48
N LEU A 316 -5.50 -0.63 10.09
CA LEU A 316 -4.30 -1.31 9.62
C LEU A 316 -4.53 -2.00 8.26
N SER A 317 -5.67 -2.66 8.09
CA SER A 317 -6.09 -3.35 6.87
C SER A 317 -6.09 -2.40 5.67
N ALA A 318 -6.67 -1.21 5.85
CA ALA A 318 -6.69 -0.14 4.85
C ALA A 318 -5.29 0.41 4.52
N SER A 319 -4.32 0.24 5.42
CA SER A 319 -2.93 0.69 5.28
C SER A 319 -2.00 -0.39 4.68
N VAL A 320 -2.33 -1.66 4.89
CA VAL A 320 -1.60 -2.79 4.29
C VAL A 320 -1.77 -2.82 2.78
N THR A 321 -2.98 -2.54 2.28
CA THR A 321 -3.26 -2.54 0.84
C THR A 321 -2.33 -1.64 0.01
N PRO A 322 -2.18 -0.33 0.30
CA PRO A 322 -1.27 0.54 -0.44
C PRO A 322 0.20 0.12 -0.28
N LEU A 323 0.62 -0.27 0.93
CA LEU A 323 2.00 -0.64 1.21
C LEU A 323 2.41 -1.92 0.48
N VAL A 324 1.58 -2.96 0.55
CA VAL A 324 1.80 -4.22 -0.18
C VAL A 324 1.67 -4.00 -1.68
N GLY A 325 0.64 -3.28 -2.14
CA GLY A 325 0.38 -3.03 -3.55
C GLY A 325 1.55 -2.32 -4.24
N GLN A 326 2.04 -1.22 -3.67
CA GLN A 326 3.20 -0.49 -4.22
C GLN A 326 4.48 -1.33 -4.21
N ASN A 327 4.75 -2.06 -3.11
CA ASN A 327 5.95 -2.89 -3.04
C ASN A 327 5.88 -4.12 -3.96
N TRP A 328 4.69 -4.66 -4.19
CA TRP A 328 4.45 -5.71 -5.17
C TRP A 328 4.65 -5.20 -6.60
N GLY A 329 4.04 -4.07 -6.96
CA GLY A 329 4.23 -3.43 -8.28
C GLY A 329 5.69 -3.06 -8.55
N ALA A 330 6.44 -2.67 -7.52
CA ALA A 330 7.87 -2.37 -7.61
C ALA A 330 8.79 -3.61 -7.57
N GLY A 331 8.25 -4.84 -7.54
CA GLY A 331 9.03 -6.08 -7.46
C GLY A 331 9.75 -6.31 -6.12
N LYS A 332 9.43 -5.54 -5.07
CA LYS A 332 10.11 -5.59 -3.75
C LYS A 332 9.50 -6.63 -2.82
N LEU A 333 9.59 -7.91 -3.19
CA LEU A 333 8.96 -9.03 -2.47
C LEU A 333 9.37 -9.16 -1.00
N LYS A 334 10.63 -8.85 -0.66
CA LYS A 334 11.09 -8.84 0.74
C LYS A 334 10.27 -7.87 1.59
N ARG A 335 9.92 -6.71 1.03
CA ARG A 335 9.13 -5.69 1.72
C ARG A 335 7.66 -6.06 1.81
N VAL A 336 7.12 -6.76 0.82
CA VAL A 336 5.78 -7.37 0.90
C VAL A 336 5.70 -8.33 2.09
N ASN A 337 6.69 -9.23 2.24
CA ASN A 337 6.72 -10.15 3.38
C ASN A 337 6.90 -9.42 4.72
N GLN A 338 7.79 -8.41 4.78
CA GLN A 338 7.93 -7.57 5.97
C GLN A 338 6.61 -6.84 6.34
N SER A 339 5.83 -6.41 5.35
CA SER A 339 4.55 -5.73 5.58
C SER A 339 3.56 -6.65 6.27
N PHE A 340 3.43 -7.89 5.79
CA PHE A 340 2.59 -8.90 6.43
C PHE A 340 3.10 -9.26 7.83
N TYR A 341 4.41 -9.47 7.99
CA TYR A 341 5.02 -9.82 9.28
C TYR A 341 4.76 -8.78 10.37
N TRP A 342 5.02 -7.50 10.10
CA TRP A 342 4.77 -6.43 11.06
C TRP A 342 3.29 -6.24 11.35
N SER A 343 2.43 -6.47 10.35
CA SER A 343 0.97 -6.43 10.54
C SER A 343 0.49 -7.57 11.44
N ALA A 344 1.02 -8.80 11.26
CA ALA A 344 0.71 -9.93 12.13
C ALA A 344 1.19 -9.71 13.57
N ILE A 345 2.39 -9.13 13.77
CA ILE A 345 2.87 -8.72 15.11
C ILE A 345 1.92 -7.73 15.75
N PHE A 346 1.47 -6.70 15.02
CA PHE A 346 0.49 -5.76 15.52
C PHE A 346 -0.79 -6.50 15.93
N CYS A 347 -1.28 -7.44 15.13
CA CYS A 347 -2.47 -8.20 15.47
C CYS A 347 -2.32 -9.00 16.77
N LEU A 348 -1.17 -9.63 16.99
CA LEU A 348 -0.87 -10.34 18.23
C LEU A 348 -0.84 -9.40 19.44
N ILE A 349 -0.15 -8.25 19.32
CA ILE A 349 -0.01 -7.27 20.40
C ILE A 349 -1.36 -6.63 20.73
N TRP A 350 -2.04 -6.07 19.73
CA TRP A 350 -3.32 -5.39 19.91
C TRP A 350 -4.42 -6.36 20.34
N GLY A 351 -4.51 -7.53 19.71
CA GLY A 351 -5.48 -8.55 20.08
C GLY A 351 -5.26 -9.07 21.50
N GLY A 352 -4.00 -9.34 21.89
CA GLY A 352 -3.66 -9.75 23.26
C GLY A 352 -3.94 -8.66 24.28
N LEU A 353 -3.62 -7.40 23.96
CA LEU A 353 -3.91 -6.26 24.82
C LEU A 353 -5.42 -6.06 24.98
N ALA A 354 -6.20 -6.15 23.90
CA ALA A 354 -7.64 -6.07 23.94
C ALA A 354 -8.24 -7.20 24.78
N ALA A 355 -7.77 -8.44 24.63
CA ALA A 355 -8.22 -9.56 25.45
C ALA A 355 -7.95 -9.35 26.94
N LEU A 356 -6.76 -8.82 27.29
CA LEU A 356 -6.41 -8.51 28.67
C LEU A 356 -7.29 -7.39 29.24
N ILE A 357 -7.41 -6.27 28.53
CA ILE A 357 -8.18 -5.10 29.00
C ILE A 357 -9.66 -5.47 29.12
N LEU A 358 -10.25 -6.07 28.08
CA LEU A 358 -11.67 -6.44 28.09
C LEU A 358 -11.96 -7.54 29.11
N GLY A 359 -11.08 -8.53 29.26
CA GLY A 359 -11.25 -9.57 30.28
C GLY A 359 -11.28 -9.00 31.70
N LEU A 360 -10.33 -8.11 32.03
CA LEU A 360 -10.23 -7.51 33.37
C LEU A 360 -11.31 -6.47 33.67
N SER A 361 -11.81 -5.77 32.64
CA SER A 361 -12.83 -4.70 32.80
C SER A 361 -14.25 -5.11 32.38
N SER A 362 -14.44 -6.36 31.95
CA SER A 362 -15.67 -6.91 31.36
C SER A 362 -16.94 -6.57 32.14
N SER A 363 -16.96 -6.87 33.44
CA SER A 363 -18.12 -6.63 34.31
C SER A 363 -18.43 -5.15 34.49
N HIS A 364 -17.41 -4.30 34.63
CA HIS A 364 -17.57 -2.85 34.76
C HIS A 364 -18.04 -2.22 33.45
N LEU A 365 -17.48 -2.62 32.31
CA LEU A 365 -17.92 -2.16 31.01
C LEU A 365 -19.37 -2.54 30.74
N ALA A 366 -19.76 -3.78 31.04
CA ALA A 366 -21.13 -4.24 30.83
C ALA A 366 -22.14 -3.49 31.73
N SER A 367 -21.80 -3.20 32.99
CA SER A 367 -22.69 -2.49 33.93
C SER A 367 -22.89 -1.01 33.61
N VAL A 368 -22.01 -0.40 32.82
CA VAL A 368 -22.21 0.96 32.29
C VAL A 368 -23.39 1.00 31.31
N PHE A 369 -23.62 -0.07 30.55
CA PHE A 369 -24.66 -0.10 29.51
C PHE A 369 -26.01 -0.64 30.00
N ASN A 370 -26.03 -1.53 30.99
CA ASN A 370 -27.25 -2.11 31.51
C ASN A 370 -27.11 -2.48 32.98
N GLN A 371 -28.20 -2.38 33.74
CA GLN A 371 -28.22 -2.71 35.18
C GLN A 371 -28.76 -4.12 35.46
N ASN A 372 -29.31 -4.83 34.47
CA ASN A 372 -29.80 -6.20 34.64
C ASN A 372 -28.61 -7.17 34.82
N PRO A 373 -28.52 -7.90 35.96
CA PRO A 373 -27.42 -8.83 36.23
C PRO A 373 -27.25 -9.93 35.17
N GLU A 374 -28.34 -10.40 34.57
CA GLU A 374 -28.29 -11.45 33.54
C GLU A 374 -27.64 -10.94 32.26
N VAL A 375 -28.05 -9.75 31.80
CA VAL A 375 -27.47 -9.06 30.64
C VAL A 375 -25.98 -8.79 30.86
N ILE A 376 -25.61 -8.32 32.05
CA ILE A 376 -24.21 -8.06 32.44
C ILE A 376 -23.39 -9.36 32.41
N SER A 377 -23.92 -10.45 32.94
CA SER A 377 -23.26 -11.76 32.99
C SER A 377 -22.95 -12.30 31.59
N ILE A 378 -23.92 -12.21 30.67
CA ILE A 378 -23.77 -12.68 29.29
C ILE A 378 -22.75 -11.82 28.53
N ALA A 379 -22.85 -10.49 28.65
CA ALA A 379 -21.87 -9.58 28.05
C ALA A 379 -20.46 -9.81 28.59
N THR A 380 -20.34 -10.03 29.91
CA THR A 380 -19.08 -10.31 30.58
C THR A 380 -18.44 -11.59 30.07
N THR A 381 -19.24 -12.66 29.96
CA THR A 381 -18.77 -13.95 29.45
C THR A 381 -18.26 -13.83 28.02
N TYR A 382 -18.97 -13.09 27.15
CA TYR A 382 -18.50 -12.80 25.81
C TYR A 382 -17.15 -12.05 25.83
N LEU A 383 -17.04 -10.98 26.61
CA LEU A 383 -15.85 -10.12 26.69
C LEU A 383 -14.62 -10.79 27.31
N ILE A 384 -14.80 -11.93 27.99
CA ILE A 384 -13.69 -12.76 28.48
C ILE A 384 -13.28 -13.79 27.41
N ILE A 385 -14.25 -14.45 26.76
CA ILE A 385 -13.97 -15.61 25.89
C ILE A 385 -13.56 -15.19 24.48
N VAL A 386 -14.33 -14.29 23.84
CA VAL A 386 -14.19 -13.97 22.42
C VAL A 386 -12.92 -13.17 22.11
N PRO A 387 -12.55 -12.15 22.92
CA PRO A 387 -11.35 -11.34 22.66
C PRO A 387 -10.03 -12.10 22.59
N VAL A 388 -9.93 -13.27 23.24
CA VAL A 388 -8.74 -14.15 23.15
C VAL A 388 -8.45 -14.54 21.68
N SER A 389 -9.45 -14.54 20.83
CA SER A 389 -9.33 -14.85 19.40
C SER A 389 -9.12 -13.64 18.48
N TYR A 390 -9.13 -12.41 18.99
CA TYR A 390 -9.03 -11.18 18.19
C TYR A 390 -7.74 -11.06 17.41
N ALA A 391 -6.62 -11.53 17.97
CA ALA A 391 -5.37 -11.56 17.25
C ALA A 391 -5.47 -12.42 15.96
N ALA A 392 -6.14 -13.57 16.05
CA ALA A 392 -6.34 -14.46 14.91
C ALA A 392 -7.31 -13.84 13.88
N ALA A 393 -8.40 -13.23 14.33
CA ALA A 393 -9.32 -12.49 13.45
C ALA A 393 -8.60 -11.34 12.71
N GLY A 394 -7.75 -10.59 13.42
CA GLY A 394 -6.91 -9.55 12.82
C GLY A 394 -5.98 -10.12 11.73
N VAL A 395 -5.35 -11.28 11.98
CA VAL A 395 -4.49 -11.94 10.98
C VAL A 395 -5.26 -12.36 9.73
N VAL A 396 -6.50 -12.88 9.86
CA VAL A 396 -7.35 -13.17 8.70
C VAL A 396 -7.56 -11.92 7.86
N GLN A 397 -7.86 -10.79 8.53
CA GLN A 397 -8.09 -9.52 7.85
C GLN A 397 -6.81 -9.02 7.14
N MET A 398 -5.64 -9.14 7.77
CA MET A 398 -4.36 -8.78 7.15
C MET A 398 -4.01 -9.67 5.96
N SER A 399 -4.29 -10.98 6.05
CA SER A 399 -4.12 -11.91 4.94
C SER A 399 -5.03 -11.55 3.77
N GLY A 400 -6.30 -11.25 4.04
CA GLY A 400 -7.26 -10.78 3.02
C GLY A 400 -6.79 -9.52 2.30
N SER A 401 -6.37 -8.49 3.06
CA SER A 401 -5.79 -7.26 2.49
C SER A 401 -4.53 -7.50 1.67
N THR A 402 -3.66 -8.40 2.11
CA THR A 402 -2.44 -8.78 1.39
C THR A 402 -2.79 -9.43 0.06
N PHE A 403 -3.69 -10.43 0.06
CA PHE A 403 -4.13 -11.11 -1.15
C PHE A 403 -4.83 -10.17 -2.15
N ASN A 404 -5.69 -9.27 -1.67
CA ASN A 404 -6.33 -8.25 -2.49
C ASN A 404 -5.29 -7.31 -3.14
N ALA A 405 -4.30 -6.84 -2.36
CA ALA A 405 -3.22 -6.00 -2.88
C ALA A 405 -2.37 -6.72 -3.95
N LEU A 406 -2.13 -8.02 -3.78
CA LEU A 406 -1.46 -8.89 -4.76
C LEU A 406 -2.30 -9.19 -6.02
N GLY A 407 -3.56 -8.76 -6.07
CA GLY A 407 -4.46 -9.03 -7.21
C GLY A 407 -5.02 -10.45 -7.23
N LYS A 408 -5.02 -11.13 -6.07
CA LYS A 408 -5.56 -12.48 -5.92
C LYS A 408 -6.67 -12.47 -4.87
N PRO A 409 -7.88 -12.00 -5.20
CA PRO A 409 -8.93 -11.78 -4.20
C PRO A 409 -9.64 -13.05 -3.72
N LEU A 410 -9.64 -14.13 -4.53
CA LEU A 410 -10.35 -15.37 -4.19
C LEU A 410 -9.91 -16.01 -2.86
N PRO A 411 -8.60 -16.11 -2.52
CA PRO A 411 -8.17 -16.52 -1.18
C PRO A 411 -8.88 -15.78 -0.04
N SER A 412 -9.08 -14.45 -0.16
CA SER A 412 -9.80 -13.66 0.85
C SER A 412 -11.24 -14.12 1.02
N VAL A 413 -11.95 -14.32 -0.10
CA VAL A 413 -13.34 -14.80 -0.10
C VAL A 413 -13.42 -16.19 0.51
N VAL A 414 -12.54 -17.11 0.09
CA VAL A 414 -12.52 -18.49 0.59
C VAL A 414 -12.26 -18.53 2.10
N MET A 415 -11.30 -17.74 2.61
CA MET A 415 -11.04 -17.67 4.05
C MET A 415 -12.27 -17.22 4.84
N ASN A 416 -12.98 -16.19 4.36
CA ASN A 416 -14.16 -15.65 5.05
C ASN A 416 -15.38 -16.57 4.94
N LEU A 417 -15.59 -17.23 3.79
CA LEU A 417 -16.67 -18.21 3.64
C LEU A 417 -16.43 -19.47 4.47
N VAL A 418 -15.19 -19.98 4.49
CA VAL A 418 -14.82 -21.12 5.34
C VAL A 418 -14.95 -20.75 6.82
N GLN A 419 -14.48 -19.56 7.20
CA GLN A 419 -14.68 -19.04 8.56
C GLN A 419 -16.16 -19.07 8.90
N MET A 420 -17.02 -18.45 8.09
CA MET A 420 -18.45 -18.33 8.42
C MET A 420 -19.20 -19.67 8.37
N PHE A 421 -19.19 -20.36 7.23
CA PHE A 421 -20.09 -21.49 6.97
C PHE A 421 -19.53 -22.84 7.41
N VAL A 422 -18.21 -23.01 7.43
CA VAL A 422 -17.57 -24.30 7.73
C VAL A 422 -17.14 -24.39 9.19
N LEU A 423 -16.74 -23.26 9.80
CA LEU A 423 -16.23 -23.23 11.16
C LEU A 423 -17.22 -22.56 12.12
N TYR A 424 -17.49 -21.27 11.90
CA TYR A 424 -18.18 -20.40 12.85
C TYR A 424 -19.63 -20.85 13.10
N LEU A 425 -20.46 -21.04 12.05
CA LEU A 425 -21.84 -21.49 12.22
C LEU A 425 -21.96 -22.92 12.77
N PRO A 426 -21.24 -23.93 12.26
CA PRO A 426 -21.32 -25.29 12.81
C PRO A 426 -20.81 -25.38 14.24
N LEU A 427 -19.73 -24.68 14.61
CA LEU A 427 -19.21 -24.67 15.98
C LEU A 427 -20.15 -23.91 16.93
N ALA A 428 -20.72 -22.79 16.50
CA ALA A 428 -21.75 -22.08 17.27
C ALA A 428 -22.99 -22.95 17.49
N TYR A 429 -23.45 -23.67 16.46
CA TYR A 429 -24.60 -24.56 16.55
C TYR A 429 -24.30 -25.78 17.44
N ALA A 430 -23.13 -26.39 17.31
CA ALA A 430 -22.70 -27.48 18.17
C ALA A 430 -22.60 -27.04 19.65
N GLY A 431 -22.03 -25.85 19.90
CA GLY A 431 -21.98 -25.25 21.24
C GLY A 431 -23.37 -25.03 21.84
N SER A 432 -24.30 -24.49 21.04
CA SER A 432 -25.69 -24.23 21.45
C SER A 432 -26.43 -25.51 21.91
N ARG A 433 -26.13 -26.66 21.29
CA ARG A 433 -26.80 -27.95 21.56
C ARG A 433 -26.24 -28.71 22.75
N LEU A 434 -24.95 -28.55 23.05
CA LEU A 434 -24.26 -29.43 23.98
C LEU A 434 -24.20 -28.86 25.41
N LEU A 435 -24.15 -27.53 25.60
CA LEU A 435 -23.74 -26.97 26.90
C LEU A 435 -24.31 -25.57 27.28
N GLY A 436 -24.95 -24.80 26.37
CA GLY A 436 -25.59 -23.50 26.70
C GLY A 436 -25.21 -22.32 25.79
N VAL A 437 -25.53 -21.08 26.22
CA VAL A 437 -25.22 -19.82 25.49
C VAL A 437 -23.72 -19.53 25.47
N ASN A 438 -23.01 -19.85 26.56
CA ASN A 438 -21.60 -19.52 26.72
C ASN A 438 -20.71 -20.26 25.72
N GLU A 439 -21.16 -21.42 25.27
CA GLU A 439 -20.45 -22.32 24.37
C GLU A 439 -20.59 -21.91 22.91
N ILE A 440 -21.59 -21.08 22.60
CA ILE A 440 -21.63 -20.33 21.33
C ILE A 440 -20.36 -19.45 21.25
N PHE A 441 -20.02 -18.75 22.33
CA PHE A 441 -18.85 -17.85 22.35
C PHE A 441 -17.52 -18.62 22.26
N ILE A 442 -17.43 -19.81 22.86
CA ILE A 442 -16.27 -20.69 22.70
C ILE A 442 -16.14 -21.15 21.23
N GLY A 443 -17.25 -21.52 20.60
CA GLY A 443 -17.29 -21.88 19.18
C GLY A 443 -16.79 -20.74 18.28
N ILE A 444 -17.20 -19.50 18.57
CA ILE A 444 -16.71 -18.29 17.90
C ILE A 444 -15.18 -18.19 18.04
N SER A 445 -14.65 -18.27 19.27
CA SER A 445 -13.20 -18.16 19.50
C SER A 445 -12.41 -19.25 18.80
N LEU A 446 -12.86 -20.50 18.86
CA LEU A 446 -12.19 -21.63 18.20
C LEU A 446 -12.19 -21.46 16.68
N SER A 447 -13.30 -21.01 16.10
CA SER A 447 -13.39 -20.76 14.66
C SER A 447 -12.38 -19.70 14.21
N ASN A 448 -12.29 -18.58 14.93
CA ASN A 448 -11.35 -17.48 14.66
C ASN A 448 -9.89 -17.95 14.77
N LEU A 449 -9.56 -18.71 15.82
CA LEU A 449 -8.22 -19.27 16.01
C LEU A 449 -7.83 -20.23 14.87
N ALA A 450 -8.74 -21.14 14.52
CA ALA A 450 -8.51 -22.12 13.46
C ALA A 450 -8.29 -21.45 12.10
N ILE A 451 -9.17 -20.52 11.70
CA ILE A 451 -9.00 -19.82 10.42
C ILE A 451 -7.79 -18.89 10.43
N GLY A 452 -7.47 -18.23 11.56
CA GLY A 452 -6.33 -17.32 11.65
C GLY A 452 -5.00 -18.03 11.48
N LEU A 453 -4.84 -19.23 12.07
CA LEU A 453 -3.68 -20.10 11.82
C LEU A 453 -3.61 -20.53 10.35
N GLY A 454 -4.75 -20.94 9.77
CA GLY A 454 -4.84 -21.28 8.35
C GLY A 454 -4.45 -20.11 7.44
N ALA A 455 -4.96 -18.92 7.72
CA ALA A 455 -4.69 -17.69 6.97
C ALA A 455 -3.22 -17.28 7.05
N TYR A 456 -2.57 -17.40 8.21
CA TYR A 456 -1.15 -17.14 8.36
C TYR A 456 -0.30 -18.12 7.53
N CYS A 457 -0.57 -19.42 7.66
CA CYS A 457 0.12 -20.47 6.92
C CYS A 457 -0.05 -20.32 5.40
N TRP A 458 -1.28 -20.03 4.95
CA TRP A 458 -1.57 -19.83 3.53
C TRP A 458 -0.82 -18.61 2.99
N ASN A 459 -0.86 -17.47 3.69
CA ASN A 459 -0.18 -16.27 3.22
C ASN A 459 1.35 -16.47 3.16
N GLN A 460 1.94 -17.12 4.16
CA GLN A 460 3.37 -17.47 4.14
C GLN A 460 3.74 -18.39 2.96
N LYS A 461 2.92 -19.42 2.69
CA LYS A 461 3.11 -20.32 1.54
C LYS A 461 2.97 -19.58 0.21
N ALA A 462 1.96 -18.73 0.08
CA ALA A 462 1.71 -17.94 -1.12
C ALA A 462 2.86 -16.98 -1.43
N LEU A 463 3.35 -16.24 -0.42
CA LEU A 463 4.47 -15.32 -0.59
C LEU A 463 5.78 -16.04 -0.97
N LYS A 464 6.05 -17.22 -0.40
CA LYS A 464 7.19 -18.07 -0.80
C LYS A 464 7.06 -18.54 -2.26
N ASN A 465 5.89 -19.02 -2.66
CA ASN A 465 5.65 -19.47 -4.03
C ASN A 465 5.81 -18.33 -5.05
N LEU A 466 5.32 -17.13 -4.71
CA LEU A 466 5.49 -15.94 -5.55
C LEU A 466 6.95 -15.53 -5.67
N ALA A 467 7.74 -15.61 -4.60
CA ALA A 467 9.18 -15.39 -4.67
C ALA A 467 9.88 -16.39 -5.58
N HIS A 468 9.50 -17.67 -5.54
CA HIS A 468 10.02 -18.68 -6.46
C HIS A 468 9.64 -18.41 -7.92
N GLN A 469 8.39 -18.05 -8.20
CA GLN A 469 7.92 -17.71 -9.55
C GLN A 469 8.63 -16.48 -10.12
N PHE A 470 8.88 -15.46 -9.29
CA PHE A 470 9.62 -14.27 -9.73
C PHE A 470 11.07 -14.64 -10.09
N VAL A 471 11.76 -15.44 -9.27
CA VAL A 471 13.11 -15.93 -9.59
C VAL A 471 13.11 -16.77 -10.86
N GLN A 472 12.12 -17.65 -11.06
CA GLN A 472 12.01 -18.48 -12.26
C GLN A 472 11.73 -17.66 -13.52
N SER A 473 10.84 -16.66 -13.47
CA SER A 473 10.54 -15.78 -14.60
C SER A 473 11.71 -14.85 -14.93
N THR A 474 12.43 -14.35 -13.92
CA THR A 474 13.69 -13.62 -14.15
C THR A 474 14.74 -14.52 -14.80
N ASN A 475 14.85 -15.78 -14.35
CA ASN A 475 15.73 -16.77 -14.98
C ASN A 475 15.27 -17.16 -16.39
N GLN A 476 13.97 -17.21 -16.67
CA GLN A 476 13.44 -17.43 -18.02
C GLN A 476 13.71 -16.24 -18.94
N LEU A 477 13.49 -15.01 -18.48
CA LEU A 477 13.85 -13.79 -19.22
C LEU A 477 15.36 -13.71 -19.44
N PHE A 478 16.16 -14.07 -18.43
CA PHE A 478 17.60 -14.22 -18.56
C PHE A 478 17.94 -15.29 -19.62
N ASN A 479 17.30 -16.45 -19.61
CA ASN A 479 17.49 -17.52 -20.61
C ASN A 479 16.85 -17.23 -21.99
N TYR A 480 15.98 -16.22 -22.10
CA TYR A 480 15.32 -15.82 -23.35
C TYR A 480 16.09 -14.68 -24.03
N TYR A 481 16.62 -13.72 -23.25
CA TYR A 481 17.55 -12.70 -23.74
C TYR A 481 18.98 -13.24 -23.91
N ILE A 482 19.33 -14.26 -23.13
CA ILE A 482 20.52 -15.07 -23.32
C ILE A 482 20.03 -16.43 -23.81
N ASP A 483 19.83 -16.55 -25.13
CA ASP A 483 19.61 -17.86 -25.73
C ASP A 483 20.82 -18.74 -25.42
N MET A 484 20.67 -19.61 -24.42
CA MET A 484 21.71 -20.54 -23.98
C MET A 484 22.07 -21.55 -25.09
N ASN A 485 21.26 -21.68 -26.14
CA ASN A 485 21.58 -22.46 -27.34
C ASN A 485 22.36 -21.65 -28.39
N GLN A 486 22.25 -20.31 -28.41
CA GLN A 486 23.22 -19.45 -29.09
C GLN A 486 24.53 -19.30 -28.31
N LEU A 487 24.52 -19.59 -27.01
CA LEU A 487 25.72 -19.94 -26.24
C LEU A 487 26.04 -21.44 -26.34
N THR A 488 26.00 -22.01 -27.55
CA THR A 488 26.50 -23.37 -27.82
C THR A 488 27.97 -23.54 -27.41
N PHE A 489 28.71 -22.43 -27.30
CA PHE A 489 30.04 -22.35 -26.69
C PHE A 489 30.09 -22.75 -25.20
N LEU A 490 29.02 -22.54 -24.41
CA LEU A 490 29.02 -22.86 -22.97
C LEU A 490 28.48 -24.26 -22.65
N GLN A 491 27.61 -24.83 -23.48
CA GLN A 491 27.01 -26.16 -23.25
C GLN A 491 27.92 -27.32 -23.67
N HIS A 492 28.90 -27.07 -24.54
CA HIS A 492 30.00 -28.00 -24.82
C HIS A 492 31.21 -27.72 -23.92
N ARG A 493 31.00 -27.58 -22.61
CA ARG A 493 32.12 -27.74 -21.67
C ARG A 493 32.36 -29.24 -21.49
N PRO A 494 33.44 -29.83 -22.07
CA PRO A 494 33.99 -31.04 -21.47
C PRO A 494 34.22 -30.72 -19.98
N ALA A 495 34.02 -31.71 -19.11
CA ALA A 495 34.32 -31.60 -17.67
C ALA A 495 35.51 -30.66 -17.47
N TYR A 496 35.35 -29.59 -16.69
CA TYR A 496 36.41 -28.63 -16.39
C TYR A 496 37.55 -29.39 -15.71
N ARG A 497 38.39 -30.01 -16.53
CA ARG A 497 39.78 -30.26 -16.26
C ARG A 497 40.41 -28.88 -16.34
N PRO A 498 41.22 -28.46 -15.36
CA PRO A 498 42.04 -27.27 -15.51
C PRO A 498 43.08 -27.58 -16.59
N GLN A 499 42.68 -27.50 -17.86
CA GLN A 499 43.62 -27.26 -18.94
C GLN A 499 44.07 -25.82 -18.73
N THR A 500 45.33 -25.69 -18.37
CA THR A 500 46.10 -24.46 -18.27
C THR A 500 46.01 -23.68 -19.57
N VAL A 501 44.94 -22.92 -19.79
CA VAL A 501 44.96 -21.83 -20.77
C VAL A 501 45.86 -20.77 -20.13
N SER A 502 47.10 -20.71 -20.61
CA SER A 502 48.11 -19.78 -20.07
C SER A 502 47.67 -18.34 -20.27
N TRP A 503 47.01 -18.06 -21.40
CA TRP A 503 46.55 -16.73 -21.81
C TRP A 503 45.31 -16.27 -21.05
N ARG A 504 45.43 -15.13 -20.36
CA ARG A 504 44.31 -14.45 -19.68
C ARG A 504 44.44 -12.93 -19.86
N VAL A 505 43.34 -12.21 -19.71
CA VAL A 505 43.38 -10.74 -19.65
C VAL A 505 44.08 -10.30 -18.36
N ARG A 506 45.00 -9.35 -18.49
CA ARG A 506 45.71 -8.69 -17.39
C ARG A 506 45.60 -7.18 -17.52
N GLY A 507 45.73 -6.49 -16.38
CA GLY A 507 45.78 -5.04 -16.33
C GLY A 507 47.21 -4.55 -16.06
N LEU A 508 47.72 -3.66 -16.89
CA LEU A 508 48.99 -2.96 -16.69
C LEU A 508 48.71 -1.47 -16.44
N ARG A 509 49.27 -0.94 -15.34
CA ARG A 509 49.08 0.46 -14.95
C ARG A 509 50.30 1.29 -15.30
N GLY A 510 50.06 2.52 -15.75
CA GLY A 510 51.07 3.55 -15.93
C GLY A 510 50.61 4.90 -15.38
N ALA A 511 51.53 5.76 -14.97
CA ALA A 511 51.25 7.16 -14.65
C ALA A 511 52.46 8.06 -14.86
N THR A 512 52.21 9.33 -15.16
CA THR A 512 53.23 10.39 -15.28
C THR A 512 52.64 11.75 -14.90
N THR A 513 53.48 12.76 -14.66
CA THR A 513 53.07 14.16 -14.50
C THR A 513 53.54 15.02 -15.65
N VAL A 514 52.86 16.14 -15.89
CA VAL A 514 53.19 17.10 -16.95
C VAL A 514 53.61 18.43 -16.34
N THR A 515 54.63 19.07 -16.91
CA THR A 515 55.17 20.34 -16.44
C THR A 515 54.23 21.52 -16.69
N GLU A 516 53.42 21.47 -17.74
CA GLU A 516 52.47 22.51 -18.12
C GLU A 516 51.32 21.92 -18.95
N ASN A 517 50.17 22.61 -18.98
CA ASN A 517 49.03 22.21 -19.80
C ASN A 517 49.20 22.71 -21.25
N SER A 518 50.19 22.17 -21.97
CA SER A 518 50.41 22.42 -23.40
C SER A 518 50.35 21.11 -24.18
N SER A 519 49.88 21.15 -25.43
CA SER A 519 49.77 19.94 -26.27
C SER A 519 51.14 19.28 -26.48
N ARG A 520 52.21 20.08 -26.52
CA ARG A 520 53.60 19.59 -26.60
C ARG A 520 54.02 18.84 -25.34
N ALA A 521 53.84 19.45 -24.16
CA ALA A 521 54.27 18.84 -22.89
C ALA A 521 53.49 17.55 -22.58
N ILE A 522 52.17 17.53 -22.85
CA ILE A 522 51.35 16.33 -22.70
C ILE A 522 51.81 15.23 -23.66
N ALA A 523 52.06 15.57 -24.94
CA ALA A 523 52.51 14.58 -25.92
C ALA A 523 53.88 14.00 -25.59
N GLU A 524 54.82 14.83 -25.12
CA GLU A 524 56.15 14.38 -24.67
C GLU A 524 56.02 13.42 -23.46
N ALA A 525 55.19 13.76 -22.46
CA ALA A 525 54.98 12.92 -21.29
C ALA A 525 54.31 11.57 -21.62
N VAL A 526 53.32 11.57 -22.52
CA VAL A 526 52.61 10.35 -22.94
C VAL A 526 53.53 9.45 -23.77
N ARG A 527 54.34 10.01 -24.69
CA ARG A 527 55.34 9.23 -25.46
C ARG A 527 56.36 8.59 -24.54
N GLU A 528 56.93 9.36 -23.61
CA GLU A 528 57.88 8.86 -22.62
C GLU A 528 57.30 7.69 -21.81
N LEU A 529 56.06 7.85 -21.30
CA LEU A 529 55.38 6.82 -20.54
C LEU A 529 55.20 5.53 -21.35
N PHE A 530 54.78 5.62 -22.61
CA PHE A 530 54.56 4.46 -23.47
C PHE A 530 55.85 3.80 -23.93
N ASP A 531 56.90 4.57 -24.20
CA ASP A 531 58.23 4.03 -24.54
C ASP A 531 58.78 3.18 -23.40
N VAL A 532 58.54 3.57 -22.14
CA VAL A 532 58.95 2.79 -20.96
C VAL A 532 58.03 1.58 -20.73
N LEU A 533 56.71 1.75 -20.88
CA LEU A 533 55.74 0.65 -20.72
C LEU A 533 55.98 -0.48 -21.73
N GLU A 534 56.15 -0.14 -23.01
CA GLU A 534 56.43 -1.10 -24.08
C GLU A 534 57.78 -1.79 -23.87
N ARG A 535 58.83 -1.03 -23.51
CA ARG A 535 60.16 -1.59 -23.24
C ARG A 535 60.16 -2.59 -22.08
N LYS A 536 59.44 -2.29 -21.00
CA LYS A 536 59.41 -3.15 -19.79
C LYS A 536 58.49 -4.36 -19.92
N ASN A 537 57.44 -4.28 -20.75
CA ASN A 537 56.39 -5.31 -20.78
C ASN A 537 56.22 -6.01 -22.13
N GLN A 538 56.99 -5.62 -23.17
CA GLN A 538 56.92 -6.19 -24.52
C GLN A 538 55.47 -6.23 -25.05
N LEU A 539 54.80 -5.08 -24.99
CA LEU A 539 53.39 -4.98 -25.39
C LEU A 539 53.25 -5.17 -26.90
N ASP A 540 52.39 -6.11 -27.29
CA ASP A 540 51.96 -6.32 -28.65
C ASP A 540 50.57 -5.68 -28.84
N PRO A 541 50.42 -4.66 -29.69
CA PRO A 541 49.15 -3.98 -29.93
C PRO A 541 48.00 -4.92 -30.35
N GLU A 542 48.28 -6.01 -31.06
CA GLU A 542 47.25 -6.98 -31.48
C GLU A 542 46.62 -7.72 -30.30
N LEU A 543 47.35 -7.80 -29.17
CA LEU A 543 46.91 -8.48 -27.96
C LEU A 543 46.22 -7.53 -26.97
N ILE A 544 46.17 -6.22 -27.26
CA ILE A 544 45.54 -5.22 -26.40
C ILE A 544 44.03 -5.19 -26.62
N VAL A 545 43.29 -5.41 -25.54
CA VAL A 545 41.82 -5.37 -25.51
C VAL A 545 41.32 -3.93 -25.44
N SER A 546 41.90 -3.11 -24.57
CA SER A 546 41.58 -1.69 -24.46
C SER A 546 42.63 -0.91 -23.66
N VAL A 547 42.69 0.41 -23.89
CA VAL A 547 43.47 1.33 -23.07
C VAL A 547 42.61 2.50 -22.63
N VAL A 548 42.61 2.74 -21.31
CA VAL A 548 41.89 3.87 -20.70
C VAL A 548 42.89 4.83 -20.09
N PHE A 549 42.88 6.07 -20.57
CA PHE A 549 43.60 7.19 -19.99
C PHE A 549 42.68 7.96 -19.05
N SER A 550 43.22 8.41 -17.92
CA SER A 550 42.56 9.36 -17.04
C SER A 550 43.47 10.54 -16.76
N VAL A 551 42.96 11.75 -16.89
CA VAL A 551 43.71 12.99 -16.65
C VAL A 551 43.09 13.83 -15.55
N THR A 552 43.91 14.53 -14.77
CA THR A 552 43.44 15.55 -13.83
C THR A 552 42.79 16.72 -14.56
N LYS A 553 41.90 17.45 -13.89
CA LYS A 553 41.07 18.51 -14.50
C LYS A 553 41.87 19.68 -15.08
N ASP A 554 43.08 19.88 -14.60
CA ASP A 554 44.05 20.89 -15.02
C ASP A 554 44.83 20.53 -16.30
N LEU A 555 44.55 19.37 -16.93
CA LEU A 555 45.06 19.00 -18.26
C LEU A 555 43.92 18.87 -19.27
N ASN A 556 43.91 19.75 -20.28
CA ASN A 556 42.90 19.76 -21.34
C ASN A 556 43.42 20.22 -22.72
N ALA A 557 44.74 20.40 -22.88
CA ALA A 557 45.32 20.91 -24.13
C ALA A 557 45.41 19.87 -25.27
N ILE A 558 45.36 18.56 -24.97
CA ILE A 558 45.25 17.47 -25.97
C ILE A 558 44.81 16.17 -25.28
N PHE A 559 44.13 15.31 -26.03
CA PHE A 559 43.75 13.95 -25.60
C PHE A 559 44.95 12.99 -25.60
N PRO A 560 45.35 12.38 -24.47
CA PRO A 560 46.44 11.39 -24.43
C PRO A 560 46.26 10.23 -25.43
N ALA A 561 45.04 9.73 -25.61
CA ALA A 561 44.77 8.67 -26.59
C ALA A 561 45.18 9.07 -28.02
N SER A 562 44.98 10.35 -28.40
CA SER A 562 45.35 10.85 -29.72
C SER A 562 46.88 10.81 -29.96
N VAL A 563 47.67 10.96 -28.89
CA VAL A 563 49.14 10.87 -28.97
C VAL A 563 49.57 9.43 -29.26
N VAL A 564 48.96 8.46 -28.57
CA VAL A 564 49.29 7.03 -28.74
C VAL A 564 48.79 6.46 -30.06
N ARG A 565 47.69 6.98 -30.63
CA ARG A 565 47.15 6.56 -31.93
C ARG A 565 48.18 6.66 -33.07
N HIS A 566 49.16 7.55 -32.97
CA HIS A 566 50.21 7.72 -33.97
C HIS A 566 51.36 6.69 -33.85
N ARG A 567 51.32 5.79 -32.86
CA ARG A 567 52.30 4.72 -32.71
C ARG A 567 52.00 3.56 -33.69
N PRO A 568 53.03 2.87 -34.21
CA PRO A 568 52.84 1.74 -35.13
C PRO A 568 51.98 0.63 -34.51
N GLY A 569 50.92 0.19 -35.21
CA GLY A 569 50.03 -0.89 -34.78
C GLY A 569 48.94 -0.52 -33.77
N TRP A 570 48.88 0.75 -33.34
CA TRP A 570 47.89 1.25 -32.36
C TRP A 570 46.61 1.82 -33.00
N ASP A 571 46.50 1.77 -34.32
CA ASP A 571 45.38 2.29 -35.10
C ASP A 571 44.06 1.55 -34.84
N LEU A 572 44.13 0.25 -34.54
CA LEU A 572 42.95 -0.59 -34.22
C LEU A 572 42.69 -0.78 -32.72
N VAL A 573 43.61 -0.34 -31.85
CA VAL A 573 43.44 -0.49 -30.39
C VAL A 573 42.31 0.43 -29.90
N PRO A 574 41.33 -0.07 -29.11
CA PRO A 574 40.33 0.78 -28.48
C PRO A 574 40.97 1.68 -27.41
N LEU A 575 40.94 3.00 -27.63
CA LEU A 575 41.49 4.00 -26.72
C LEU A 575 40.37 4.90 -26.19
N LEU A 576 40.37 5.17 -24.88
CA LEU A 576 39.39 6.05 -24.24
C LEU A 576 40.09 7.03 -23.30
N ASP A 577 39.77 8.31 -23.39
CA ASP A 577 40.17 9.32 -22.40
C ASP A 577 39.00 9.63 -21.46
N VAL A 578 39.28 9.68 -20.16
CA VAL A 578 38.34 10.13 -19.13
C VAL A 578 38.97 11.22 -18.27
N GLN A 579 38.13 12.06 -17.66
CA GLN A 579 38.58 13.01 -16.65
C GLN A 579 38.50 12.35 -15.26
N GLN A 580 39.51 12.58 -14.43
CA GLN A 580 39.55 12.09 -13.05
C GLN A 580 38.56 12.87 -12.18
N MET A 581 38.08 12.22 -11.11
CA MET A 581 37.37 12.90 -10.03
C MET A 581 38.28 13.97 -9.41
N ASP A 582 37.73 15.17 -9.20
CA ASP A 582 38.45 16.29 -8.60
C ASP A 582 38.59 16.05 -7.09
N VAL A 583 39.83 15.86 -6.64
CA VAL A 583 40.17 15.60 -5.24
C VAL A 583 41.13 16.70 -4.78
N PRO A 584 40.74 17.52 -3.77
CA PRO A 584 41.63 18.53 -3.19
C PRO A 584 42.95 17.92 -2.72
N ASP A 585 44.05 18.64 -2.91
CA ASP A 585 45.42 18.23 -2.55
C ASP A 585 45.96 16.96 -3.25
N SER A 586 45.25 16.46 -4.27
CA SER A 586 45.76 15.37 -5.11
C SER A 586 46.84 15.84 -6.09
N LEU A 587 47.68 14.90 -6.54
CA LEU A 587 48.81 15.19 -7.44
C LEU A 587 48.33 15.89 -8.73
N PRO A 588 48.71 17.17 -8.97
CA PRO A 588 48.23 17.93 -10.11
C PRO A 588 48.92 17.49 -11.41
N ARG A 589 48.34 17.87 -12.55
CA ARG A 589 48.85 17.61 -13.91
C ARG A 589 49.24 16.15 -14.13
N CYS A 590 48.43 15.21 -13.64
CA CYS A 590 48.74 13.78 -13.65
C CYS A 590 47.92 13.04 -14.72
N ILE A 591 48.63 12.27 -15.55
CA ILE A 591 48.06 11.36 -16.55
C ILE A 591 48.25 9.93 -16.04
N ARG A 592 47.16 9.15 -15.98
CA ARG A 592 47.21 7.73 -15.64
C ARG A 592 46.66 6.90 -16.78
N VAL A 593 47.17 5.69 -16.95
CA VAL A 593 46.75 4.76 -17.99
C VAL A 593 46.54 3.36 -17.42
N LEU A 594 45.48 2.69 -17.89
CA LEU A 594 45.23 1.28 -17.66
C LEU A 594 45.14 0.57 -19.01
N ILE A 595 46.07 -0.35 -19.25
CA ILE A 595 46.11 -1.20 -20.44
C ILE A 595 45.56 -2.58 -20.05
N GLN A 596 44.54 -3.03 -20.76
CA GLN A 596 44.01 -4.40 -20.65
C GLN A 596 44.45 -5.19 -21.86
N PHE A 597 45.17 -6.29 -21.67
CA PHE A 597 45.70 -7.09 -22.77
C PHE A 597 45.78 -8.57 -22.42
N ASN A 598 45.77 -9.42 -23.44
CA ASN A 598 45.91 -10.86 -23.30
C ASN A 598 47.39 -11.22 -23.18
N THR A 599 47.76 -11.98 -22.15
CA THR A 599 49.13 -12.45 -21.97
C THR A 599 49.17 -13.79 -21.24
N PRO A 600 50.14 -14.67 -21.54
CA PRO A 600 50.35 -15.89 -20.78
C PRO A 600 51.03 -15.61 -19.43
N LEU A 601 51.56 -14.40 -19.23
CA LEU A 601 52.28 -14.02 -18.03
C LEU A 601 51.32 -13.85 -16.82
N PRO A 602 51.77 -14.24 -15.61
CA PRO A 602 51.04 -13.92 -14.40
C PRO A 602 51.07 -12.41 -14.13
N GLN A 603 50.08 -11.89 -13.40
CA GLN A 603 49.98 -10.46 -13.06
C GLN A 603 51.24 -9.93 -12.34
N THR A 604 51.94 -10.78 -11.60
CA THR A 604 53.18 -10.47 -10.87
C THR A 604 54.39 -10.25 -11.77
N ALA A 605 54.36 -10.72 -13.02
CA ALA A 605 55.44 -10.50 -13.98
C ALA A 605 55.32 -9.18 -14.73
N LEU A 606 54.16 -8.49 -14.63
CA LEU A 606 53.94 -7.20 -15.28
C LEU A 606 54.55 -6.08 -14.44
N GLN A 607 55.24 -5.16 -15.13
CA GLN A 607 55.96 -4.06 -14.53
C GLN A 607 55.22 -2.74 -14.75
N PRO A 608 54.41 -2.27 -13.77
CA PRO A 608 53.76 -0.99 -13.87
C PRO A 608 54.80 0.16 -13.84
N VAL A 609 54.47 1.29 -14.48
CA VAL A 609 55.41 2.40 -14.69
C VAL A 609 54.86 3.67 -14.09
N TYR A 610 55.60 4.31 -13.18
CA TYR A 610 55.26 5.59 -12.60
C TYR A 610 56.45 6.53 -12.79
N LEU A 611 56.28 7.56 -13.63
CA LEU A 611 57.33 8.51 -13.97
C LEU A 611 57.11 9.85 -13.28
N ARG A 612 58.20 10.62 -13.13
CA ARG A 612 58.18 11.98 -12.56
C ARG A 612 57.51 11.96 -11.17
N ASP A 613 56.72 12.98 -10.84
CA ASP A 613 56.07 13.07 -9.53
C ASP A 613 55.00 11.97 -9.33
N ALA A 614 54.56 11.29 -10.39
CA ALA A 614 53.64 10.16 -10.27
C ALA A 614 54.27 8.96 -9.56
N ALA A 615 55.60 8.90 -9.43
CA ALA A 615 56.29 7.93 -8.59
C ALA A 615 55.84 7.99 -7.12
N LEU A 616 55.41 9.16 -6.64
CA LEU A 616 54.87 9.35 -5.28
C LEU A 616 53.55 8.60 -5.05
N LEU A 617 52.83 8.20 -6.11
CA LEU A 617 51.59 7.42 -6.00
C LEU A 617 51.85 5.96 -5.64
N ARG A 618 53.06 5.45 -5.88
CA ARG A 618 53.50 4.08 -5.58
C ARG A 618 54.96 4.09 -5.09
N PRO A 619 55.21 4.62 -3.88
CA PRO A 619 56.57 4.68 -3.32
C PRO A 619 57.20 3.29 -3.16
N ASP A 620 56.37 2.25 -3.02
CA ASP A 620 56.77 0.85 -2.97
C ASP A 620 57.41 0.33 -4.28
N LEU A 621 57.17 1.00 -5.41
CA LEU A 621 57.74 0.67 -6.71
C LEU A 621 58.89 1.60 -7.12
N ALA A 622 59.02 2.77 -6.48
CA ALA A 622 60.08 3.73 -6.75
C ALA A 622 61.46 3.29 -6.21
N ILE A 623 61.49 2.35 -5.26
CA ILE A 623 62.72 1.84 -4.61
C ILE A 623 63.46 0.80 -5.48
N ALA A 624 62.86 0.34 -6.59
CA ALA A 624 63.39 -0.73 -7.43
C ALA A 624 64.11 -0.26 -8.72
N HIS A 625 64.59 0.98 -8.75
CA HIS A 625 65.21 1.61 -9.92
C HIS A 625 66.69 1.92 -9.75
#